data_AF-A0A837J4G9-F1
#
_entry.id   AF-A0A837J4G9-F1
#
_cell.length_a   1.000
_cell.length_b   1.000
_cell.length_c   1.000
_cell.angle_alpha   90.00
_cell.angle_beta   90.00
_cell.angle_gamma   90.00
#
_symmetry.space_group_name_H-M   'P 1'
#
loop_
_entity.id
_entity.type
_entity.pdbx_description
1 polymer ?
#
loop_
_entity_poly.entity_id
_entity_poly.type
_entity_poly.pdbx_seq_one_letter_code
_entity_poly.pdbx_strand_id
1 'polypeptide(L)' 'MHKISVIILLALSLFSAETKKQKTEVKQEFKCEGKKTCKEMKSCKEAMFYLRECGVSRLDRDKDGIPCETICR' A
#
# COMPACT_ATOMS: atom_id res chain seq x y z
N MET A 1 50.83 9.20 -2.15
CA MET A 1 49.90 9.07 -3.30
C MET A 1 49.62 7.61 -3.70
N HIS A 2 50.52 6.64 -3.46
CA HIS A 2 50.27 5.22 -3.75
C HIS A 2 49.31 4.48 -2.79
N LYS A 3 49.14 4.97 -1.55
CA LYS A 3 48.28 4.33 -0.55
C LYS A 3 46.78 4.59 -0.77
N ILE A 4 46.44 5.69 -1.45
CA ILE A 4 45.04 6.12 -1.72
C ILE A 4 44.41 5.25 -2.81
N SER A 5 45.17 4.86 -3.85
CA SER A 5 44.67 3.99 -4.93
C SER A 5 44.34 2.55 -4.47
N VAL A 6 45.02 2.03 -3.43
CA VAL A 6 44.79 0.67 -2.91
C VAL A 6 43.47 0.58 -2.14
N ILE A 7 43.07 1.64 -1.44
CA ILE A 7 41.83 1.68 -0.65
C ILE A 7 40.60 1.70 -1.58
N ILE A 8 40.69 2.38 -2.73
CA ILE A 8 39.61 2.45 -3.73
C ILE A 8 39.40 1.08 -4.40
N LEU A 9 40.47 0.33 -4.65
CA LEU A 9 40.41 -1.03 -5.22
C LEU A 9 39.78 -2.05 -4.25
N LEU A 10 39.98 -1.90 -2.93
CA LEU A 10 39.36 -2.76 -1.92
C LEU A 10 37.88 -2.42 -1.67
N ALA A 11 37.48 -1.17 -1.87
CA ALA A 11 36.09 -0.73 -1.69
C ALA A 11 35.16 -1.20 -2.82
N LEU A 12 35.70 -1.44 -4.03
CA LEU A 12 34.92 -1.87 -5.21
C LEU A 12 34.36 -3.30 -5.11
N SER A 13 34.94 -4.17 -4.27
CA SER A 13 34.50 -5.56 -4.12
C SER A 13 33.43 -5.78 -3.04
N LEU A 14 33.06 -4.75 -2.27
CA LEU A 14 32.12 -4.84 -1.15
C LEU A 14 30.74 -4.21 -1.42
N PHE A 15 30.49 -3.71 -2.63
CA PHE A 15 29.21 -3.09 -2.98
C PHE A 15 28.16 -4.17 -3.30
N SER A 16 27.62 -4.78 -2.24
CA SER A 16 26.54 -5.75 -2.28
C SER A 16 25.33 -5.19 -3.03
N ALA A 17 24.97 -5.85 -4.12
CA ALA A 17 23.72 -5.61 -4.84
C ALA A 17 22.55 -6.12 -4.02
N GLU A 18 21.96 -5.26 -3.18
CA GLU A 18 20.67 -5.52 -2.54
C GLU A 18 19.55 -5.27 -3.56
N THR A 19 19.02 -6.36 -4.11
CA THR A 19 17.83 -6.34 -4.96
C THR A 19 16.60 -6.00 -4.11
N LYS A 20 16.17 -4.73 -4.14
CA LYS A 20 14.90 -4.31 -3.55
C LYS A 20 13.76 -5.07 -4.21
N LYS A 21 13.13 -5.98 -3.45
CA LYS A 21 11.88 -6.67 -3.80
C LYS A 21 10.78 -5.64 -4.00
N GLN A 22 10.53 -5.25 -5.25
CA GLN A 22 9.50 -4.29 -5.61
C GLN A 22 8.13 -4.93 -5.38
N LYS A 23 7.52 -4.62 -4.23
CA LYS A 23 6.10 -4.87 -4.00
C LYS A 23 5.35 -3.97 -4.96
N THR A 24 4.92 -4.50 -6.11
CA THR A 24 4.07 -3.79 -7.07
C THR A 24 2.80 -3.37 -6.34
N GLU A 25 2.79 -2.13 -5.85
CA GLU A 25 1.57 -1.49 -5.38
C GLU A 25 0.70 -1.28 -6.63
N VAL A 26 -0.16 -2.26 -6.91
CA VAL A 26 -1.25 -2.07 -7.86
C VAL A 26 -2.10 -0.96 -7.26
N LYS A 27 -1.92 0.26 -7.78
CA LYS A 27 -2.78 1.40 -7.49
C LYS A 27 -4.14 1.09 -8.07
N GLN A 28 -4.96 0.34 -7.33
CA GLN A 28 -6.32 0.03 -7.74
C GLN A 28 -7.10 1.34 -7.78
N GLU A 29 -7.50 1.75 -8.97
CA GLU A 29 -8.43 2.87 -9.17
C GLU A 29 -9.83 2.38 -8.86
N PHE A 30 -10.27 2.62 -7.63
CA PHE A 30 -11.65 2.39 -7.24
C PHE A 30 -12.57 3.44 -7.86
N LYS A 31 -13.80 3.05 -8.18
CA LYS A 31 -14.85 3.93 -8.69
C LYS A 31 -16.12 3.70 -7.90
N CYS A 32 -16.96 4.73 -7.82
CA CYS A 32 -18.27 4.62 -7.18
C CYS A 32 -19.26 3.89 -8.11
N GLU A 33 -19.30 2.57 -8.02
CA GLU A 33 -20.13 1.68 -8.85
C GLU A 33 -21.45 1.30 -8.17
N GLY A 34 -21.92 2.11 -7.21
CA GLY A 34 -23.21 1.88 -6.54
C GLY A 34 -23.21 0.76 -5.50
N LYS A 35 -22.04 0.23 -5.11
CA LYS A 35 -21.92 -0.72 -3.99
C LYS A 35 -22.31 -0.06 -2.68
N LYS A 36 -23.11 -0.76 -1.87
CA LYS A 36 -23.71 -0.20 -0.62
C LYS A 36 -23.48 -1.08 0.61
N THR A 37 -22.90 -2.26 0.44
CA THR A 37 -22.75 -3.25 1.50
C THR A 37 -21.32 -3.80 1.55
N CYS A 38 -20.91 -4.25 2.74
CA CYS A 38 -19.58 -4.82 2.93
C CYS A 38 -19.32 -6.10 2.14
N LYS A 39 -20.37 -6.83 1.73
CA LYS A 39 -20.24 -8.04 0.91
C LYS A 39 -19.77 -7.74 -0.53
N GLU A 40 -19.93 -6.50 -0.98
CA GLU A 40 -19.54 -6.06 -2.32
C GLU A 40 -18.09 -5.51 -2.35
N MET A 41 -17.52 -5.22 -1.17
CA MET A 41 -16.16 -4.74 -1.00
C MET A 41 -15.17 -5.90 -1.07
N LYS A 42 -14.17 -5.79 -1.95
CA LYS A 42 -13.13 -6.82 -2.14
C LYS A 42 -11.91 -6.59 -1.27
N SER A 43 -11.75 -5.39 -0.71
CA SER A 43 -10.61 -5.04 0.14
C SER A 43 -10.95 -3.90 1.10
N CYS A 44 -10.19 -3.79 2.19
CA CYS A 44 -10.30 -2.65 3.10
C CYS A 44 -10.04 -1.31 2.38
N LYS A 45 -9.08 -1.27 1.44
CA LYS A 45 -8.76 -0.05 0.67
C LYS A 45 -9.93 0.39 -0.20
N GLU A 46 -10.65 -0.56 -0.79
CA GLU A 46 -11.89 -0.29 -1.55
C GLU A 46 -13.01 0.22 -0.63
N ALA A 47 -13.24 -0.44 0.52
CA ALA A 47 -14.25 -0.01 1.48
C ALA A 47 -13.98 1.41 2.00
N MET A 48 -12.73 1.72 2.30
CA MET A 48 -12.28 3.07 2.67
C MET A 48 -12.55 4.10 1.58
N PHE A 49 -12.26 3.75 0.32
CA PHE A 49 -12.60 4.62 -0.81
C PHE A 49 -14.10 4.88 -0.88
N TYR A 50 -14.94 3.85 -0.74
CA TYR A 50 -16.39 4.04 -0.79
C TYR A 50 -16.95 4.85 0.38
N LEU A 51 -16.37 4.73 1.57
CA LEU A 51 -16.76 5.55 2.73
C LEU A 51 -16.43 7.03 2.49
N ARG A 52 -15.19 7.32 2.05
CA ARG A 52 -14.66 8.69 1.97
C ARG A 52 -15.02 9.40 0.66
N GLU A 53 -14.83 8.72 -0.47
CA GLU A 53 -14.98 9.31 -1.81
C GLU A 53 -16.40 9.15 -2.33
N CYS A 54 -17.05 8.02 -2.05
CA CYS A 54 -18.43 7.76 -2.50
C CYS A 54 -19.50 8.10 -1.44
N GLY A 55 -19.11 8.46 -0.21
CA GLY A 55 -20.02 8.86 0.86
C GLY A 55 -20.94 7.74 1.37
N VAL A 56 -20.54 6.47 1.21
CA VAL A 56 -21.35 5.32 1.64
C VAL A 56 -21.16 5.08 3.15
N SER A 57 -21.72 5.98 3.96
CA SER A 57 -21.61 5.93 5.43
C SER A 57 -22.16 4.64 6.03
N ARG A 58 -23.06 3.92 5.36
CA ARG A 58 -23.59 2.62 5.80
C ARG A 58 -22.52 1.53 5.92
N LEU A 59 -21.34 1.70 5.33
CA LEU A 59 -20.23 0.75 5.49
C LEU A 59 -19.58 0.87 6.87
N ASP A 60 -19.71 2.02 7.52
CA ASP A 60 -19.20 2.36 8.85
C ASP A 60 -20.40 2.61 9.79
N ARG A 61 -20.86 1.55 10.45
CA ARG A 61 -22.15 1.57 11.17
C ARG A 61 -22.04 2.27 12.52
N ASP A 62 -20.90 2.16 13.16
CA ASP A 62 -20.55 2.71 14.47
C ASP A 62 -19.85 4.08 14.39
N LYS A 63 -19.46 4.51 13.17
CA LYS A 63 -18.92 5.84 12.86
C LYS A 63 -17.55 6.09 13.45
N ASP A 64 -16.72 5.05 13.52
CA ASP A 64 -15.34 5.13 13.98
C ASP A 64 -14.36 5.50 12.84
N GLY A 65 -14.86 5.56 11.60
CA GLY A 65 -14.09 5.83 10.39
C GLY A 65 -13.50 4.57 9.74
N ILE A 66 -13.82 3.38 10.23
CA ILE A 66 -13.38 2.08 9.72
C ILE A 66 -14.56 1.35 9.08
N PRO A 67 -14.70 1.42 7.74
CA PRO A 67 -15.78 0.72 7.06
C PRO A 67 -15.49 -0.79 7.04
N CYS A 68 -16.53 -1.60 7.23
CA CYS A 68 -16.45 -3.05 7.04
C CYS A 68 -15.32 -3.72 7.82
N GLU A 69 -15.29 -3.54 9.15
CA GLU A 69 -14.28 -4.07 10.09
C GLU A 69 -13.85 -5.52 9.85
N THR A 70 -14.76 -6.37 9.35
CA THR A 70 -14.45 -7.78 9.00
C THR A 70 -13.27 -7.90 8.01
N ILE A 71 -13.14 -6.97 7.06
CA ILE A 71 -12.06 -6.95 6.05
C ILE A 71 -10.98 -5.89 6.36
N CYS A 72 -11.25 -4.97 7.28
CA CYS A 72 -10.31 -3.95 7.77
C CYS A 72 -9.73 -4.35 9.14
N ARG A 73 -8.99 -5.47 9.18
CA ARG A 73 -8.26 -5.96 10.36
C ARG A 73 -6.79 -5.57 10.31
#